data_AF-A0A4U5ME87-F1
#
_entry.id   AF-A0A4U5ME87-F1
#
_cell.length_a   1.000
_cell.length_b   1.000
_cell.length_c   1.000
_cell.angle_alpha   90.00
_cell.angle_beta   90.00
_cell.angle_gamma   90.00
#
_symmetry.space_group_name_H-M   'P 1'
#
loop_
_entity.id
_entity.type
_entity.pdbx_description
1 polymer ?
#
loop_
_entity_poly.entity_id
_entity_poly.type
_entity_poly.pdbx_seq_one_letter_code
_entity_poly.pdbx_strand_id
1 'polypeptide(L)'
;MATGKFGLYYDDPRETKEDLCQSAIGVIFGEDQHNLYDDNYSNQLNRWGYERMTLPAVKRAVVLRQRYTGFFSLLVMIYKSYKTIAQFITDNRLETGLSVEVYSTDESGNGVVDIIFPLDHQHEFYVEEHVSTEELTSKLARRHFDSDLSDSESEPEGDEMEDEAAAKSADEEVVSQKEE
;
A
#
# COMPACT_ATOMS: atom_id res chain seq x y z
N MET A 1 21.79 -15.92 3.12
CA MET A 1 21.25 -15.65 1.77
C MET A 1 19.92 -14.96 1.95
N ALA A 2 19.81 -13.71 1.51
CA ALA A 2 18.57 -12.95 1.62
C ALA A 2 17.56 -13.42 0.56
N THR A 3 16.90 -14.56 0.81
CA THR A 3 15.59 -14.78 0.19
C THR A 3 14.60 -13.90 0.95
N GLY A 4 13.90 -13.02 0.24
CA GLY A 4 13.14 -12.00 0.93
C GLY A 4 12.26 -11.14 0.04
N LYS A 5 11.36 -10.44 0.70
CA LYS A 5 10.52 -9.39 0.11
C LYS A 5 11.07 -8.06 0.58
N PHE A 6 10.95 -7.03 -0.24
CA PHE A 6 11.35 -5.69 0.17
C PHE A 6 10.25 -4.67 -0.10
N GLY A 7 10.30 -3.58 0.66
CA GLY A 7 9.55 -2.36 0.43
C GLY A 7 10.50 -1.17 0.37
N LEU A 8 10.30 -0.28 -0.59
CA LEU A 8 10.93 1.04 -0.69
C LEU A 8 9.86 2.06 -0.34
N TYR A 9 10.15 2.93 0.63
CA TYR A 9 9.25 3.99 1.05
C TYR A 9 9.95 5.32 0.81
N TYR A 10 9.38 6.14 -0.07
CA TYR A 10 10.02 7.36 -0.56
C TYR A 10 9.73 8.59 0.31
N ASP A 11 8.74 8.48 1.19
CA ASP A 11 8.19 9.58 1.97
C ASP A 11 8.05 9.22 3.45
N ASP A 12 8.17 10.21 4.33
CA ASP A 12 7.82 10.07 5.74
C ASP A 12 6.31 10.31 5.93
N PRO A 13 5.51 9.30 6.34
CA PRO A 13 4.07 9.47 6.55
C PRO A 13 3.72 10.43 7.70
N ARG A 14 4.71 10.90 8.49
CA ARG A 14 4.52 11.93 9.52
C ARG A 14 4.60 13.34 8.95
N GLU A 15 5.23 13.51 7.79
CA GLU A 15 5.48 14.80 7.15
C GLU A 15 4.69 14.95 5.85
N THR A 16 4.56 13.86 5.09
CA THR A 16 3.85 13.77 3.82
C THR A 16 2.41 13.32 4.03
N LYS A 17 1.46 13.94 3.30
CA LYS A 17 0.05 13.52 3.33
C LYS A 17 -0.10 12.08 2.82
N GLU A 18 -1.00 11.32 3.41
CA GLU A 18 -1.21 9.91 3.10
C GLU A 18 -1.43 9.65 1.60
N ASP A 19 -2.24 10.46 0.92
CA ASP A 19 -2.51 10.35 -0.53
C ASP A 19 -1.32 10.71 -1.42
N LEU A 20 -0.26 11.28 -0.85
CA LEU A 20 0.96 11.68 -1.56
C LEU A 20 2.15 10.75 -1.25
N CYS A 21 2.02 9.87 -0.25
CA CYS A 21 3.05 8.90 0.09
C CYS A 21 3.16 7.84 -1.01
N GLN A 22 4.37 7.62 -1.50
CA GLN A 22 4.67 6.60 -2.50
C GLN A 22 5.54 5.49 -1.92
N SER A 23 5.35 4.28 -2.46
CA SER A 23 6.19 3.14 -2.15
C SER A 23 6.30 2.20 -3.34
N ALA A 24 7.36 1.41 -3.37
CA ALA A 24 7.53 0.29 -4.29
C ALA A 24 7.74 -0.98 -3.49
N ILE A 25 7.19 -2.10 -3.95
CA ILE A 25 7.34 -3.41 -3.30
C ILE A 25 7.92 -4.42 -4.27
N GLY A 26 8.68 -5.37 -3.77
CA GLY A 26 9.30 -6.36 -4.62
C GLY A 26 9.80 -7.59 -3.89
N VAL A 27 10.43 -8.45 -4.67
CA VAL A 27 11.09 -9.68 -4.21
C VAL A 27 12.56 -9.62 -4.58
N ILE A 28 13.42 -10.09 -3.68
CA ILE A 28 14.85 -10.18 -3.94
C ILE A 28 15.07 -11.38 -4.84
N PHE A 29 15.33 -11.14 -6.13
CA PHE A 29 15.50 -12.20 -7.12
C PHE A 29 16.93 -12.76 -7.19
N GLY A 30 17.92 -11.96 -6.81
CA GLY A 30 19.33 -12.31 -6.90
C GLY A 30 20.20 -11.42 -6.03
N GLU A 31 21.39 -11.92 -5.70
CA GLU A 31 22.42 -11.24 -4.91
C GLU A 31 23.77 -11.44 -5.61
N ASP A 32 24.58 -10.39 -5.77
CA ASP A 32 25.92 -10.46 -6.39
C ASP A 32 25.97 -11.23 -7.73
N GLN A 33 25.04 -10.93 -8.64
CA GLN A 33 24.89 -11.58 -9.96
C GLN A 33 24.52 -13.07 -9.90
N HIS A 34 24.17 -13.58 -8.73
CA HIS A 34 23.64 -14.92 -8.55
C HIS A 34 22.11 -14.88 -8.44
N ASN A 35 21.42 -15.52 -9.39
CA ASN A 35 19.97 -15.65 -9.35
C ASN A 35 19.56 -16.69 -8.30
N LEU A 36 18.65 -16.33 -7.40
CA LEU A 36 18.09 -17.22 -6.38
C LEU A 36 16.92 -18.07 -6.91
N TYR A 37 16.34 -17.65 -8.04
CA TYR A 37 15.19 -18.28 -8.68
C TYR A 37 15.46 -18.57 -10.15
N ASP A 38 14.64 -19.43 -10.73
CA ASP A 38 14.71 -19.78 -12.15
C ASP A 38 14.18 -18.67 -13.06
N ASP A 39 14.56 -18.73 -14.34
CA ASP A 39 14.10 -17.76 -15.34
C ASP A 39 12.58 -17.83 -15.55
N ASN A 40 11.95 -18.97 -15.26
CA ASN A 40 10.51 -19.13 -15.33
C ASN A 40 9.81 -18.21 -14.31
N TYR A 41 10.28 -18.17 -13.08
CA TYR A 41 9.75 -17.27 -12.06
C TYR A 41 9.93 -15.80 -12.47
N SER A 42 11.08 -15.43 -13.03
CA SER A 42 11.27 -14.06 -13.57
C SER A 42 10.25 -13.72 -14.66
N ASN A 43 9.96 -14.65 -15.56
CA ASN A 43 8.97 -14.43 -16.62
C ASN A 43 7.55 -14.30 -16.06
N GLN A 44 7.21 -15.00 -14.97
CA GLN A 44 5.93 -14.86 -14.29
C GLN A 44 5.80 -13.49 -13.61
N LEU A 45 6.84 -13.03 -12.92
CA LEU A 45 6.88 -11.70 -12.30
C LEU A 45 6.65 -10.60 -13.34
N ASN A 46 7.37 -10.66 -14.48
CA ASN A 46 7.19 -9.70 -15.56
C ASN A 46 5.75 -9.71 -16.12
N ARG A 47 5.13 -10.89 -16.25
CA ARG A 47 3.72 -11.01 -16.67
C ARG A 47 2.73 -10.42 -15.67
N TRP A 48 3.10 -10.36 -14.39
CA TRP A 48 2.30 -9.71 -13.34
C TRP A 48 2.59 -8.21 -13.19
N GLY A 49 3.44 -7.65 -14.05
CA GLY A 49 3.76 -6.21 -14.05
C GLY A 49 4.89 -5.82 -13.09
N TYR A 50 5.68 -6.78 -12.59
CA TYR A 50 6.93 -6.45 -11.90
C TYR A 50 8.02 -6.13 -12.90
N GLU A 51 8.85 -5.14 -12.57
CA GLU A 51 10.05 -4.80 -13.33
C GLU A 51 11.31 -5.19 -12.57
N ARG A 52 12.39 -5.47 -13.31
CA ARG A 52 13.68 -5.84 -12.73
C ARG A 52 14.53 -4.59 -12.54
N MET A 53 14.84 -4.29 -11.29
CA MET A 53 15.84 -3.28 -10.92
C MET A 53 17.00 -3.90 -10.12
N THR A 54 18.13 -3.22 -10.10
CA THR A 54 19.26 -3.56 -9.22
C THR A 54 19.38 -2.47 -8.16
N LEU A 55 19.23 -2.85 -6.89
CA LEU A 55 19.44 -1.90 -5.79
C LEU A 55 20.94 -1.55 -5.69
N PRO A 56 21.30 -0.27 -5.55
CA PRO A 56 22.70 0.14 -5.52
C PRO A 56 23.37 -0.33 -4.22
N ALA A 57 24.65 -0.69 -4.32
CA ALA A 57 25.46 -1.00 -3.16
C ALA A 57 25.80 0.30 -2.40
N VAL A 58 25.39 0.38 -1.13
CA VAL A 58 25.61 1.57 -0.29
C VAL A 58 26.78 1.35 0.67
N LYS A 59 27.61 2.39 0.84
CA LYS A 59 28.74 2.35 1.79
C LYS A 59 28.31 2.67 3.22
N ARG A 60 27.30 3.53 3.37
CA ARG A 60 26.80 4.00 4.65
C ARG A 60 25.28 3.91 4.66
N ALA A 61 24.74 3.32 5.71
CA ALA A 61 23.32 3.24 5.97
C ALA A 61 23.08 3.19 7.48
N VAL A 62 21.93 3.69 7.93
CA VAL A 62 21.42 3.39 9.27
C VAL A 62 20.57 2.13 9.16
N VAL A 63 20.86 1.12 9.96
CA VAL A 63 20.15 -0.16 9.92
C VAL A 63 19.63 -0.52 11.30
N LEU A 64 18.36 -0.86 11.37
CA LEU A 64 17.75 -1.48 12.54
C LEU A 64 17.19 -2.84 12.14
N ARG A 65 17.71 -3.89 12.78
CA ARG A 65 17.19 -5.25 12.66
C ARG A 65 16.26 -5.56 13.82
N GLN A 66 15.06 -6.05 13.52
CA GLN A 66 14.15 -6.57 14.54
C GLN A 66 13.53 -7.92 14.12
N ARG A 67 13.04 -8.68 15.10
CA ARG A 67 12.30 -9.92 14.84
C ARG A 67 10.91 -9.60 14.28
N TYR A 68 10.50 -10.38 13.29
CA TYR A 68 9.21 -10.27 12.63
C TYR A 68 8.46 -11.60 12.71
N THR A 69 7.60 -11.73 13.72
CA THR A 69 6.88 -12.97 14.02
C THR A 69 5.37 -12.86 13.80
N GLY A 70 4.86 -11.69 13.41
CA GLY A 70 3.44 -11.47 13.09
C GLY A 70 2.98 -10.03 13.34
N PHE A 71 1.66 -9.85 13.48
CA PHE A 71 1.03 -8.53 13.59
C PHE A 71 1.58 -7.64 14.71
N PHE A 72 1.85 -8.20 15.90
CA PHE A 72 2.43 -7.42 17.00
C PHE A 72 3.84 -6.89 16.69
N SER A 73 4.60 -7.56 15.81
CA SER A 73 5.90 -7.04 15.35
C SER A 73 5.73 -5.77 14.52
N LEU A 74 4.63 -5.61 13.76
CA LEU A 74 4.33 -4.37 13.04
C LEU A 74 4.03 -3.22 14.00
N LEU A 75 3.26 -3.46 15.07
CA LEU A 75 3.00 -2.43 16.08
C LEU A 75 4.29 -1.99 16.77
N VAL A 76 5.16 -2.93 17.12
CA VAL A 76 6.50 -2.63 17.67
C VAL A 76 7.31 -1.82 16.66
N MET A 77 7.24 -2.16 15.37
CA MET A 77 7.93 -1.44 14.31
C MET A 77 7.53 0.04 14.28
N ILE A 78 6.23 0.31 14.20
CA ILE A 78 5.65 1.64 14.06
C ILE A 78 5.90 2.48 15.32
N TYR A 79 5.57 1.93 16.50
CA TYR A 79 5.58 2.72 17.74
C TYR A 79 6.94 2.81 18.41
N LYS A 80 7.87 1.90 18.12
CA LYS A 80 9.20 1.86 18.74
C LYS A 80 10.31 1.98 17.72
N SER A 81 10.42 1.05 16.78
CA SER A 81 11.59 0.94 15.89
C SER A 81 11.77 2.21 15.04
N TYR A 82 10.73 2.68 14.38
CA TYR A 82 10.75 3.92 13.60
C TYR A 82 11.08 5.15 14.46
N LYS A 83 10.54 5.24 15.69
CA LYS A 83 10.88 6.34 16.60
C LYS A 83 12.35 6.32 17.02
N THR A 84 12.88 5.14 17.34
CA THR A 84 14.29 4.98 17.72
C THR A 84 15.22 5.37 16.57
N ILE A 85 14.91 4.96 15.33
CA ILE A 85 15.69 5.32 14.15
C ILE A 85 15.61 6.83 13.88
N ALA A 86 14.41 7.41 13.93
CA ALA A 86 14.23 8.85 13.72
C ALA A 86 15.02 9.70 14.72
N GLN A 87 15.04 9.29 16.00
CA GLN A 87 15.86 9.93 17.01
C GLN A 87 17.36 9.84 16.66
N PHE A 88 17.83 8.65 16.27
CA PHE A 88 19.23 8.44 15.89
C PHE A 88 19.65 9.30 14.68
N ILE A 89 18.80 9.36 13.64
CA ILE A 89 19.01 10.20 12.45
C ILE A 89 19.12 11.67 12.84
N THR A 90 18.20 12.14 13.70
CA THR A 90 18.16 13.53 14.18
C THR A 90 19.39 13.89 15.01
N ASP A 91 19.75 13.05 15.99
CA ASP A 91 20.87 13.28 16.89
C ASP A 91 22.22 13.35 16.16
N ASN A 92 22.36 12.56 15.08
CA ASN A 92 23.56 12.50 14.27
C ASN A 92 23.51 13.42 13.04
N ARG A 93 22.42 14.17 12.83
CA ARG A 93 22.21 15.08 11.69
C ARG A 93 22.44 14.37 10.34
N LEU A 94 21.86 13.20 10.18
CA LEU A 94 21.99 12.40 8.96
C LEU A 94 20.92 12.82 7.95
N GLU A 95 21.32 12.99 6.69
CA GLU A 95 20.42 13.32 5.59
C GLU A 95 19.95 12.04 4.89
N THR A 96 18.68 11.69 5.08
CA THR A 96 18.04 10.53 4.44
C THR A 96 16.56 10.80 4.24
N GLY A 97 16.05 10.54 3.04
CA GLY A 97 14.64 10.75 2.69
C GLY A 97 13.84 9.47 2.47
N LEU A 98 14.52 8.36 2.14
CA LEU A 98 13.87 7.09 1.84
C LEU A 98 14.25 6.01 2.86
N SER A 99 13.36 5.04 3.04
CA SER A 99 13.64 3.83 3.80
C SER A 99 13.45 2.58 2.93
N VAL A 100 14.22 1.55 3.25
CA VAL A 100 14.15 0.23 2.64
C VAL A 100 13.86 -0.76 3.76
N GLU A 101 12.77 -1.51 3.65
CA GLU A 101 12.47 -2.62 4.53
C GLU A 101 12.76 -3.94 3.81
N VAL A 102 13.59 -4.80 4.40
CA VAL A 102 13.86 -6.14 3.88
C VAL A 102 13.34 -7.18 4.86
N TYR A 103 12.37 -7.97 4.40
CA TYR A 103 11.78 -9.07 5.16
C TYR A 103 12.43 -10.38 4.75
N SER A 104 13.13 -11.01 5.69
CA SER A 104 13.87 -12.25 5.45
C SER A 104 13.76 -13.21 6.64
N THR A 105 14.47 -14.33 6.57
CA THR A 105 14.56 -15.33 7.63
C THR A 105 16.00 -15.41 8.13
N ASP A 106 16.20 -15.44 9.45
CA ASP A 106 17.52 -15.60 10.06
C ASP A 106 18.04 -17.05 9.98
N GLU A 107 19.28 -17.27 10.41
CA GLU A 107 19.94 -18.58 10.40
C GLU A 107 19.19 -19.64 11.23
N SER A 108 18.37 -19.20 12.19
CA SER A 108 17.57 -20.04 13.08
C SER A 108 16.14 -20.27 12.56
N GLY A 109 15.82 -19.80 11.34
CA GLY A 109 14.50 -19.97 10.75
C GLY A 109 13.45 -18.97 11.23
N ASN A 110 13.82 -17.91 11.95
CA ASN A 110 12.87 -16.89 12.41
C ASN A 110 12.75 -15.74 11.40
N GLY A 111 11.53 -15.22 11.23
CA GLY A 111 11.33 -13.99 10.47
C GLY A 111 12.02 -12.80 11.10
N VAL A 112 12.68 -12.00 10.28
CA VAL A 112 13.34 -10.74 10.65
C VAL A 112 13.01 -9.67 9.61
N VAL A 113 13.02 -8.42 10.06
CA VAL A 113 12.94 -7.25 9.18
C VAL A 113 14.11 -6.32 9.45
N ASP A 114 14.80 -5.94 8.37
CA ASP A 114 15.85 -4.93 8.35
C ASP A 114 15.26 -3.63 7.83
N ILE A 115 15.22 -2.61 8.68
CA ILE A 115 14.81 -1.25 8.32
C ILE A 115 16.08 -0.46 8.04
N ILE A 116 16.27 -0.08 6.79
CA ILE A 116 17.52 0.48 6.27
C ILE A 116 17.22 1.89 5.76
N PHE A 117 18.02 2.86 6.19
CA PHE A 117 18.01 4.22 5.66
C PHE A 117 19.35 4.47 4.96
N PRO A 118 19.40 4.35 3.62
CA PRO A 118 20.59 4.63 2.83
C PRO A 118 21.06 6.08 2.98
N LEU A 119 22.35 6.27 3.26
CA LEU A 119 22.93 7.63 3.35
C LEU A 119 23.61 8.06 2.06
N ASP A 120 23.96 7.11 1.19
CA ASP A 120 24.62 7.34 -0.09
C ASP A 120 23.73 6.77 -1.23
N HIS A 121 23.90 7.28 -2.46
CA HIS A 121 23.21 6.76 -3.66
C HIS A 121 21.66 6.75 -3.59
N GLN A 122 21.05 7.60 -2.76
CA GLN A 122 19.60 7.61 -2.53
C GLN A 122 18.77 7.74 -3.81
N HIS A 123 19.23 8.55 -4.78
CA HIS A 123 18.54 8.75 -6.06
C HIS A 123 18.42 7.47 -6.92
N GLU A 124 19.30 6.48 -6.74
CA GLU A 124 19.29 5.23 -7.50
C GLU A 124 18.27 4.21 -6.96
N PHE A 125 17.62 4.49 -5.82
CA PHE A 125 16.54 3.67 -5.27
C PHE A 125 15.15 4.03 -5.82
N TYR A 126 15.03 5.12 -6.58
CA TYR A 126 13.75 5.52 -7.17
C TYR A 126 13.46 4.67 -8.41
N VAL A 127 12.26 4.08 -8.42
CA VAL A 127 11.75 3.38 -9.61
C VAL A 127 11.27 4.38 -10.66
N GLU A 128 11.17 3.94 -11.91
CA GLU A 128 10.80 4.83 -13.03
C GLU A 128 9.39 5.40 -12.88
N GLU A 129 8.51 4.70 -12.19
CA GLU A 129 7.13 5.10 -11.92
C GLU A 129 7.00 6.11 -10.77
N HIS A 130 8.08 6.41 -10.06
CA HIS A 130 8.04 7.38 -8.98
C HIS A 130 7.77 8.79 -9.54
N VAL A 131 6.75 9.45 -9.00
CA VAL A 131 6.28 10.77 -9.45
C VAL A 131 6.63 11.83 -8.41
N SER A 132 6.83 13.09 -8.83
CA SER A 132 6.98 14.18 -7.85
C SER A 132 5.69 14.44 -7.08
N THR A 133 5.81 14.94 -5.86
CA THR A 133 4.65 15.30 -5.01
C THR A 133 3.77 16.38 -5.66
N GLU A 134 4.36 17.28 -6.46
CA GLU A 134 3.64 18.31 -7.22
C GLU A 134 2.76 17.71 -8.32
N GLU A 135 3.28 16.74 -9.07
CA GLU A 135 2.52 16.06 -10.12
C GLU A 135 1.42 15.17 -9.52
N LEU A 136 1.69 14.49 -8.41
CA LEU A 136 0.66 13.76 -7.66
C LEU A 136 -0.46 14.67 -7.17
N THR A 137 -0.11 15.81 -6.59
CA THR A 137 -1.09 16.80 -6.13
C THR A 137 -1.95 17.27 -7.30
N SER A 138 -1.33 17.52 -8.46
CA SER A 138 -2.04 17.92 -9.68
C SER A 138 -2.98 16.82 -10.20
N LYS A 139 -2.55 15.55 -10.16
CA LYS A 139 -3.38 14.39 -10.54
C LYS A 139 -4.57 14.21 -9.59
N LEU A 140 -4.37 14.38 -8.28
CA LEU A 140 -5.43 14.30 -7.28
C LEU A 140 -6.45 15.43 -7.44
N ALA A 141 -5.99 16.67 -7.68
CA ALA A 141 -6.87 17.80 -7.92
C ALA A 141 -7.76 17.59 -9.17
N ARG A 142 -7.21 17.04 -10.25
CA ARG A 142 -8.00 16.67 -11.44
C ARG A 142 -9.05 15.60 -11.15
N ARG A 143 -8.67 14.53 -10.44
CA ARG A 143 -9.63 13.47 -10.06
C ARG A 143 -10.79 13.99 -9.21
N HIS A 144 -10.51 14.89 -8.26
CA HIS A 144 -11.56 15.49 -7.44
C HIS A 144 -12.49 16.38 -8.26
N PHE A 145 -11.96 17.12 -9.24
CA PHE A 145 -12.78 17.97 -10.10
C PHE A 145 -13.69 17.16 -11.04
N ASP A 146 -13.19 16.02 -11.55
CA ASP A 146 -13.95 15.16 -12.46
C ASP A 146 -15.08 14.38 -11.76
N SER A 147 -15.00 14.11 -10.45
CA SER A 147 -16.11 13.45 -9.72
C SER A 147 -17.30 14.37 -9.44
N ASP A 148 -17.06 15.68 -9.35
CA ASP A 148 -18.10 16.67 -9.01
C ASP A 148 -19.01 17.01 -10.21
N LEU A 149 -18.71 16.50 -11.41
CA LEU A 149 -19.48 16.76 -12.63
C LEU A 149 -20.46 15.63 -13.01
N SER A 150 -20.55 14.53 -12.24
CA SER A 150 -21.40 13.38 -12.61
C SER A 150 -22.72 13.24 -11.83
N ASP A 151 -22.98 14.06 -10.81
CA ASP A 151 -24.23 14.01 -10.03
C ASP A 151 -25.13 15.23 -10.32
N SER A 152 -25.74 15.27 -11.50
CA SER A 152 -26.94 16.11 -11.71
C SER A 152 -27.77 15.67 -12.92
N GLU A 153 -28.44 14.53 -12.81
CA GLU A 153 -29.70 14.30 -13.54
C GLU A 153 -30.73 13.67 -12.60
N SER A 154 -31.29 14.50 -11.72
CA SER A 154 -32.59 14.22 -11.11
C SER A 154 -33.67 14.59 -12.13
N GLU A 155 -34.19 13.57 -12.84
CA GLU A 155 -35.44 13.73 -13.58
C GLU A 155 -36.58 14.00 -12.58
N PRO A 156 -37.41 15.04 -12.78
CA PRO A 156 -38.57 15.28 -11.94
C PRO A 156 -39.66 14.24 -12.25
N GLU A 157 -40.17 13.59 -11.20
CA GLU A 157 -41.38 12.77 -11.23
C GLU A 157 -42.54 13.58 -11.81
N GLY A 158 -43.10 13.10 -12.92
CA GLY A 158 -44.35 13.60 -13.51
C GLY A 158 -45.53 12.77 -13.05
N ASP A 159 -46.24 13.25 -12.03
CA ASP A 159 -47.60 12.84 -11.67
C ASP A 159 -48.59 13.34 -12.74
N GLU A 160 -49.35 12.44 -13.37
CA GLU A 160 -50.70 12.74 -13.89
C GLU A 160 -51.64 11.55 -13.62
N MET A 161 -52.75 11.86 -12.91
CA MET A 161 -53.82 10.96 -12.46
C MET A 161 -54.91 10.74 -13.53
N GLU A 162 -55.88 9.87 -13.17
CA GLU A 162 -57.27 9.66 -13.69
C GLU A 162 -57.43 8.45 -14.65
N ASP A 163 -58.41 7.54 -14.53
CA ASP A 163 -59.51 7.36 -13.58
C ASP A 163 -60.16 5.95 -13.72
N GLU A 164 -60.93 5.54 -12.68
CA GLU A 164 -62.09 4.62 -12.67
C GLU A 164 -61.97 3.15 -13.15
N ALA A 165 -62.60 2.11 -12.56
CA ALA A 165 -63.53 1.96 -11.44
C ALA A 165 -63.70 0.46 -11.10
N ALA A 166 -64.20 0.20 -9.88
CA ALA A 166 -65.30 -0.74 -9.54
C ALA A 166 -65.01 -1.78 -8.43
N ALA A 167 -65.62 -1.48 -7.25
CA ALA A 167 -66.44 -2.36 -6.40
C ALA A 167 -65.76 -3.58 -5.73
N LYS A 168 -66.00 -3.95 -4.46
CA LYS A 168 -66.98 -3.60 -3.41
C LYS A 168 -66.56 -4.37 -2.13
N SER A 169 -66.85 -3.78 -0.95
CA SER A 169 -67.21 -4.39 0.37
C SER A 169 -66.46 -5.64 0.87
N ALA A 170 -65.86 -5.76 2.06
CA ALA A 170 -66.22 -5.43 3.45
C ALA A 170 -66.11 -6.75 4.27
N ASP A 171 -65.70 -6.60 5.53
CA ASP A 171 -65.86 -7.52 6.68
C ASP A 171 -64.94 -8.76 6.85
N GLU A 172 -64.04 -8.62 7.85
CA GLU A 172 -64.00 -9.29 9.17
C GLU A 172 -64.12 -10.83 9.34
N GLU A 173 -63.42 -11.30 10.39
CA GLU A 173 -63.40 -12.61 11.08
C GLU A 173 -62.63 -13.78 10.42
N VAL A 174 -61.51 -14.29 10.97
CA VAL A 174 -61.24 -15.02 12.24
C VAL A 174 -61.55 -16.54 12.14
N VAL A 175 -60.56 -17.35 12.60
CA VAL A 175 -60.61 -18.78 13.00
C VAL A 175 -60.24 -19.87 11.96
N SER A 176 -58.98 -20.32 12.07
CA SER A 176 -58.51 -21.68 12.46
C SER A 176 -58.96 -22.96 11.71
N GLN A 177 -57.96 -23.84 11.50
CA GLN A 177 -57.99 -25.32 11.38
C GLN A 177 -58.57 -25.88 10.05
N LYS A 178 -58.12 -26.98 9.43
CA LYS A 178 -57.19 -28.08 9.74
C LYS A 178 -57.05 -28.94 8.46
N GLU A 179 -56.05 -29.83 8.43
CA GLU A 179 -55.93 -31.06 7.62
C GLU A 179 -55.65 -30.82 6.11
N GLU A 180 -54.65 -31.46 5.49
CA GLU A 180 -54.17 -32.85 5.60
C GLU A 180 -52.65 -32.95 5.42
#